data_AF-A0A7X7QQZ4-F1
#
_entry.id   AF-A0A7X7QQZ4-F1
#
_cell.length_a   1.000
_cell.length_b   1.000
_cell.length_c   1.000
_cell.angle_alpha   90.00
_cell.angle_beta   90.00
_cell.angle_gamma   90.00
#
_symmetry.space_group_name_H-M   'P 1'
#
loop_
_entity.id
_entity.type
_entity.pdbx_description
1 polymer ?
#
loop_
_entity_poly.entity_id
_entity_poly.type
_entity_poly.pdbx_seq_one_letter_code
_entity_poly.pdbx_strand_id
1 'polypeptide(L)'
;MSLTPHPRLCYGPAEWRQATQPAATPFMQAVDDWLARQAEEWVLTPEVPCADNRHNAHLLRNRDLQGRVMTLIVRWQQTGDARFLDAVVRYIERLGTWRHWSWIAMRAGDDAPDATFDLSYGEN
;
A
#
# COMPACT_ATOMS: atom_id res chain seq x y z
N MET A 1 -2.01 -17.43 23.65
CA MET A 1 -0.92 -17.29 22.68
C MET A 1 -0.59 -15.80 22.60
N SER A 2 0.61 -15.38 22.98
CA SER A 2 1.01 -13.96 22.91
C SER A 2 1.54 -13.66 21.51
N LEU A 3 1.00 -12.64 20.84
CA LEU A 3 1.47 -12.23 19.52
C LEU A 3 2.77 -11.43 19.65
N THR A 4 3.67 -11.58 18.68
CA THR A 4 4.85 -10.71 18.58
C THR A 4 4.43 -9.25 18.39
N PRO A 5 5.15 -8.29 19.02
CA PRO A 5 4.91 -6.87 18.82
C PRO A 5 5.03 -6.47 17.33
N HIS A 6 4.29 -5.44 16.93
CA HIS A 6 4.41 -4.87 15.58
C HIS A 6 5.76 -4.13 15.40
N PRO A 7 6.29 -4.05 14.16
CA PRO A 7 5.79 -4.66 12.93
C PRO A 7 6.03 -6.18 12.85
N ARG A 8 5.10 -6.90 12.20
CA ARG A 8 5.13 -8.38 12.07
C ARG A 8 4.84 -8.91 10.66
N LEU A 9 4.57 -8.01 9.70
CA LEU A 9 4.22 -8.33 8.33
C LEU A 9 5.28 -7.72 7.40
N CYS A 10 5.75 -8.47 6.41
CA CYS A 10 6.74 -8.10 5.39
C CYS A 10 8.18 -7.86 5.88
N TYR A 11 8.37 -7.37 7.12
CA TYR A 11 9.69 -7.12 7.69
C TYR A 11 9.67 -7.21 9.22
N GLY A 12 10.81 -7.53 9.81
CA GLY A 12 11.00 -7.61 11.25
C GLY A 12 11.87 -6.46 11.80
N PRO A 13 12.26 -6.54 13.08
CA PRO A 13 13.07 -5.51 13.73
C PRO A 13 14.46 -5.29 13.11
N ALA A 14 15.00 -6.26 12.38
CA ALA A 14 16.30 -6.14 11.73
C ALA A 14 16.21 -5.28 10.47
N GLU A 15 15.27 -5.63 9.59
CA GLU A 15 14.98 -4.88 8.36
C GLU A 15 14.50 -3.47 8.70
N TRP A 16 13.70 -3.31 9.76
CA TRP A 16 13.32 -2.00 10.30
C TRP A 16 14.56 -1.14 10.59
N ARG A 17 15.50 -1.68 11.39
CA ARG A 17 16.70 -0.93 11.77
C ARG A 17 17.48 -0.51 10.55
N GLN A 18 17.58 -1.39 9.55
CA GLN A 18 18.24 -1.08 8.28
C GLN A 18 17.52 0.03 7.49
N ALA A 19 16.19 0.01 7.41
CA ALA A 19 15.41 1.03 6.69
C ALA A 19 15.56 2.45 7.27
N THR A 20 15.94 2.54 8.55
CA THR A 20 16.21 3.81 9.25
C THR A 20 17.67 4.26 9.21
N GLN A 21 18.60 3.43 8.71
CA GLN A 21 20.00 3.85 8.55
C GLN A 21 20.17 4.70 7.29
N PRO A 22 21.16 5.62 7.27
CA PRO A 22 21.53 6.31 6.05
C PRO A 22 21.89 5.34 4.91
N ALA A 23 21.55 5.70 3.68
CA ALA A 23 21.88 4.92 2.50
C ALA A 23 23.40 4.68 2.40
N ALA A 24 23.79 3.41 2.34
CA ALA A 24 25.20 3.02 2.26
C ALA A 24 25.74 2.96 0.82
N THR A 25 24.86 3.03 -0.19
CA THR A 25 25.23 2.89 -1.60
C THR A 25 24.47 3.90 -2.47
N PRO A 26 25.00 4.27 -3.66
CA PRO A 26 24.28 5.13 -4.59
C PRO A 26 22.91 4.58 -5.02
N PHE A 27 22.80 3.26 -5.15
CA PHE A 27 21.52 2.61 -5.45
C PHE A 27 20.51 2.81 -4.32
N MET A 28 20.93 2.59 -3.07
CA MET A 28 20.06 2.82 -1.91
C MET A 28 19.66 4.29 -1.79
N GLN A 29 20.57 5.23 -2.07
CA GLN A 29 20.25 6.65 -2.08
C GLN A 29 19.17 6.97 -3.11
N ALA A 30 19.28 6.41 -4.33
CA ALA A 30 18.26 6.59 -5.37
C ALA A 30 16.90 6.00 -4.97
N VAL A 31 16.89 4.88 -4.23
CA VAL A 31 15.68 4.28 -3.67
C VAL A 31 15.07 5.19 -2.60
N ASP A 32 15.88 5.72 -1.67
CA ASP A 32 15.41 6.63 -0.63
C ASP A 32 14.86 7.94 -1.22
N ASP A 33 15.52 8.50 -2.23
CA ASP A 33 15.05 9.69 -2.95
C ASP A 33 13.73 9.42 -3.67
N TRP A 34 13.58 8.23 -4.27
CA TRP A 34 12.33 7.82 -4.90
C TRP A 34 11.22 7.68 -3.85
N LEU A 35 11.47 6.97 -2.74
CA LEU A 35 10.51 6.80 -1.66
C LEU A 35 10.08 8.15 -1.08
N ALA A 36 11.03 9.06 -0.85
CA ALA A 36 10.75 10.40 -0.34
C ALA A 36 9.82 11.17 -1.28
N ARG A 37 10.13 11.22 -2.58
CA ARG A 37 9.29 11.93 -3.56
C ARG A 37 7.89 11.34 -3.65
N GLN A 38 7.77 10.01 -3.71
CA GLN A 38 6.47 9.36 -3.82
C GLN A 38 5.64 9.53 -2.53
N ALA A 39 6.26 9.47 -1.36
CA ALA A 39 5.56 9.70 -0.11
C ALA A 39 4.98 11.13 -0.02
N GLU A 40 5.76 12.15 -0.40
CA GLU A 40 5.27 13.54 -0.42
C GLU A 40 4.09 13.71 -1.39
N GLU A 41 4.16 13.10 -2.58
CA GLU A 41 3.07 13.09 -3.56
C GLU A 41 1.81 12.40 -3.01
N TRP A 42 1.97 11.20 -2.43
CA TRP A 42 0.86 10.34 -2.04
C TRP A 42 0.20 10.73 -0.72
N VAL A 43 0.85 11.54 0.13
CA VAL A 43 0.18 12.21 1.26
C VAL A 43 -0.92 13.15 0.77
N LEU A 44 -0.70 13.79 -0.38
CA LEU A 44 -1.60 14.80 -0.96
C LEU A 44 -2.64 14.22 -1.91
N THR A 45 -2.45 12.99 -2.39
CA THR A 45 -3.27 12.37 -3.44
C THR A 45 -3.94 11.07 -2.98
N PRO A 46 -4.89 11.11 -2.03
CA PRO A 46 -5.51 9.92 -1.44
C PRO A 46 -6.45 9.15 -2.40
N GLU A 47 -6.63 9.64 -3.62
CA GLU A 47 -7.43 8.98 -4.64
C GLU A 47 -6.62 7.91 -5.36
N VAL A 48 -7.17 6.70 -5.40
CA VAL A 48 -6.66 5.57 -6.18
C VAL A 48 -7.74 5.23 -7.21
N PRO A 49 -7.64 5.75 -8.44
CA PRO A 49 -8.65 5.57 -9.46
C PRO A 49 -8.72 4.10 -9.92
N CYS A 50 -9.93 3.65 -10.26
CA CYS A 50 -10.14 2.38 -10.96
C CYS A 50 -10.54 2.71 -12.39
N ALA A 51 -9.85 2.16 -13.38
CA ALA A 51 -10.30 2.27 -14.77
C ALA A 51 -11.45 1.27 -14.99
N ASP A 52 -12.69 1.75 -14.97
CA ASP A 52 -13.86 0.89 -15.12
C ASP A 52 -13.78 0.02 -16.41
N ASN A 53 -14.30 -1.21 -16.33
CA ASN A 53 -14.45 -2.18 -17.43
C ASN A 53 -13.19 -2.92 -17.94
N ARG A 54 -12.10 -3.01 -17.18
CA ARG A 54 -10.98 -3.93 -17.51
C ARG A 54 -10.84 -5.02 -16.46
N HIS A 55 -10.54 -6.24 -16.91
CA HIS A 55 -10.34 -7.40 -16.04
C HIS A 55 -9.34 -7.09 -14.90
N ASN A 56 -8.19 -6.50 -15.24
CA ASN A 56 -7.13 -6.22 -14.27
C ASN A 56 -7.25 -4.86 -13.55
N ALA A 57 -8.29 -4.07 -13.80
CA ALA A 57 -8.40 -2.73 -13.23
C ALA A 57 -8.42 -2.74 -11.70
N HIS A 58 -9.21 -3.63 -11.11
CA HIS A 58 -9.26 -3.77 -9.65
C HIS A 58 -7.93 -4.27 -9.09
N LEU A 59 -7.26 -5.22 -9.75
CA LEU A 59 -5.96 -5.71 -9.32
C LEU A 59 -4.88 -4.61 -9.34
N LEU A 60 -4.81 -3.84 -10.42
CA LEU A 60 -3.87 -2.71 -10.54
C LEU A 60 -4.16 -1.66 -9.47
N ARG A 61 -5.43 -1.36 -9.21
CA ARG A 61 -5.85 -0.44 -8.16
C ARG A 61 -5.44 -0.91 -6.77
N ASN A 62 -5.65 -2.19 -6.46
CA ASN A 62 -5.23 -2.79 -5.20
C ASN A 62 -3.70 -2.74 -5.03
N ARG A 63 -2.94 -3.03 -6.11
CA ARG A 63 -1.48 -2.97 -6.10
C ARG A 63 -0.95 -1.55 -5.93
N ASP A 64 -1.58 -0.56 -6.57
CA ASP A 64 -1.27 0.86 -6.38
C ASP A 64 -1.49 1.26 -4.92
N LEU A 65 -2.68 0.98 -4.37
CA LEU A 65 -2.98 1.23 -2.96
C LEU A 65 -1.96 0.58 -2.02
N GLN A 66 -1.64 -0.69 -2.24
CA GLN A 66 -0.65 -1.42 -1.43
C GLN A 66 0.73 -0.74 -1.50
N GLY A 67 1.18 -0.39 -2.71
CA GLY A 67 2.45 0.32 -2.91
C GLY A 67 2.49 1.64 -2.15
N ARG A 68 1.43 2.45 -2.28
CA ARG A 68 1.30 3.74 -1.58
C ARG A 68 1.35 3.59 -0.07
N VAL A 69 0.54 2.68 0.49
CA VAL A 69 0.50 2.42 1.93
C VAL A 69 1.87 1.99 2.44
N MET A 70 2.55 1.06 1.77
CA MET A 70 3.86 0.58 2.20
C MET A 70 4.92 1.68 2.13
N THR A 71 4.94 2.48 1.07
CA THR A 71 5.85 3.62 0.93
C THR A 71 5.64 4.66 2.03
N LEU A 72 4.39 4.99 2.36
CA LEU A 72 4.08 5.95 3.43
C LEU A 72 4.48 5.42 4.80
N ILE A 73 4.26 4.12 5.08
CA ILE A 73 4.72 3.50 6.33
C ILE A 73 6.24 3.57 6.44
N VAL A 74 6.98 3.21 5.39
CA VAL A 74 8.45 3.30 5.39
C VAL A 74 8.89 4.74 5.61
N ARG A 75 8.26 5.70 4.94
CA ARG A 75 8.63 7.12 5.08
C ARG A 75 8.34 7.67 6.48
N TRP A 76 7.21 7.30 7.07
CA TRP A 76 6.90 7.60 8.46
C TRP A 76 7.98 7.04 9.40
N GLN A 77 8.44 5.81 9.17
CA GLN A 77 9.48 5.20 10.00
C GLN A 77 10.84 5.89 9.87
N GLN A 78 11.21 6.31 8.66
CA GLN A 78 12.46 7.04 8.41
C GLN A 78 12.49 8.43 9.07
N THR A 79 11.34 9.10 9.16
CA THR A 79 11.27 10.53 9.50
C THR A 79 10.61 10.83 10.84
N GLY A 80 9.73 9.95 11.31
CA GLY A 80 8.84 10.19 12.45
C GLY A 80 7.68 11.15 12.16
N ASP A 81 7.54 11.66 10.92
CA ASP A 81 6.50 12.64 10.59
C ASP A 81 5.12 11.98 10.50
N ALA A 82 4.22 12.35 11.41
CA ALA A 82 2.89 11.79 11.55
C ALA A 82 2.01 11.97 10.29
N ARG A 83 2.29 12.96 9.43
CA ARG A 83 1.50 13.20 8.19
C ARG A 83 1.44 11.96 7.29
N PHE A 84 2.53 11.19 7.25
CA PHE A 84 2.60 9.96 6.46
C PHE A 84 1.73 8.85 7.06
N LEU A 85 1.72 8.70 8.39
CA LEU A 85 0.86 7.73 9.07
C LEU A 85 -0.63 8.13 8.96
N ASP A 86 -0.94 9.41 9.10
CA ASP A 86 -2.31 9.92 8.90
C ASP A 86 -2.78 9.66 7.47
N ALA A 87 -1.88 9.76 6.48
CA ALA A 87 -2.21 9.41 5.09
C ALA A 87 -2.53 7.91 4.94
N VAL A 88 -1.77 7.02 5.60
CA VAL A 88 -2.07 5.58 5.61
C VAL A 88 -3.48 5.32 6.14
N VAL A 89 -3.87 5.97 7.25
CA VAL A 89 -5.23 5.83 7.80
C VAL A 89 -6.29 6.23 6.77
N ARG A 90 -6.10 7.38 6.08
CA ARG A 90 -7.01 7.83 5.02
C ARG A 90 -7.13 6.83 3.86
N TYR A 91 -6.03 6.19 3.46
CA TYR A 91 -6.05 5.15 2.42
C TYR A 91 -6.85 3.91 2.87
N ILE A 92 -6.71 3.49 4.12
CA ILE A 92 -7.46 2.35 4.68
C ILE A 92 -8.95 2.66 4.82
N GLU A 93 -9.31 3.85 5.28
CA GLU A 93 -10.70 4.30 5.33
C GLU A 93 -11.32 4.32 3.93
N ARG A 94 -10.57 4.83 2.94
CA ARG A 94 -11.01 4.88 1.53
C ARG A 94 -11.19 3.49 0.94
N LEU A 95 -10.32 2.55 1.26
CA LEU A 95 -10.45 1.16 0.83
C LEU A 95 -11.80 0.58 1.28
N GLY A 96 -12.23 0.89 2.50
CA GLY A 96 -13.55 0.50 3.02
C GLY A 96 -14.74 1.08 2.24
N THR A 97 -14.55 2.12 1.44
CA THR A 97 -15.63 2.71 0.62
C THR A 97 -15.70 2.13 -0.79
N TRP A 98 -14.85 1.18 -1.16
CA TRP A 98 -14.86 0.60 -2.50
C TRP A 98 -15.96 -0.44 -2.61
N ARG A 99 -16.91 -0.19 -3.52
CA ARG A 99 -18.04 -1.10 -3.78
C ARG A 99 -17.58 -2.50 -4.19
N HIS A 100 -16.59 -2.58 -5.08
CA HIS A 100 -16.03 -3.84 -5.53
C HIS A 100 -14.50 -3.82 -5.42
N TRP A 101 -13.98 -4.90 -4.86
CA TRP A 101 -12.55 -5.11 -4.64
C TRP A 101 -11.93 -5.97 -5.74
N SER A 102 -12.76 -6.65 -6.50
CA SER A 102 -12.38 -7.56 -7.56
C SER A 102 -13.30 -7.40 -8.77
N TRP A 103 -12.76 -7.74 -9.95
CA TRP A 103 -13.57 -7.76 -11.16
C TRP A 103 -14.62 -8.89 -11.14
N ILE A 104 -14.32 -10.00 -10.46
CA ILE A 104 -15.24 -11.14 -10.31
C ILE A 104 -16.50 -10.71 -9.54
N ALA A 105 -16.33 -10.04 -8.40
CA ALA A 105 -17.44 -9.53 -7.59
C ALA A 105 -18.27 -8.50 -8.38
N MET A 106 -17.60 -7.57 -9.06
CA MET A 106 -18.26 -6.57 -9.92
C MET A 106 -19.11 -7.22 -11.01
N ARG A 107 -18.56 -8.20 -11.74
CA ARG A 107 -19.28 -8.90 -12.82
C ARG A 107 -20.47 -9.69 -12.29
N ALA A 108 -20.35 -10.29 -11.11
CA ALA A 108 -21.43 -11.02 -10.46
C ALA A 108 -22.52 -10.11 -9.86
N GLY A 109 -22.27 -8.80 -9.76
CA GLY A 109 -23.14 -7.88 -9.02
C GLY A 109 -23.14 -8.16 -7.51
N ASP A 110 -22.07 -8.77 -7.00
CA ASP A 110 -21.90 -9.12 -5.59
C ASP A 110 -21.19 -7.97 -4.86
N ASP A 111 -21.95 -7.30 -3.99
CA ASP A 111 -21.50 -6.19 -3.16
C ASP A 111 -21.10 -6.64 -1.74
N ALA A 112 -21.08 -7.95 -1.47
CA ALA A 112 -20.72 -8.46 -0.14
C ALA A 112 -19.26 -8.10 0.21
N PRO A 113 -18.98 -7.70 1.47
CA PRO A 113 -17.63 -7.31 1.88
C PRO A 113 -16.63 -8.48 1.89
N ASP A 114 -17.13 -9.71 1.90
CA ASP A 114 -16.39 -10.97 1.81
C ASP A 114 -16.54 -11.64 0.43
N ALA A 115 -17.05 -10.90 -0.57
CA ALA A 115 -17.12 -11.37 -1.95
C ALA A 115 -15.74 -11.79 -2.48
N THR A 116 -15.74 -12.73 -3.42
CA THR A 116 -14.52 -13.33 -3.97
C THR A 116 -13.49 -12.27 -4.36
N PHE A 117 -12.30 -12.35 -3.77
CA PHE A 117 -11.17 -11.51 -4.13
C PHE A 117 -10.42 -12.11 -5.33
N ASP A 118 -10.03 -11.25 -6.28
CA ASP A 118 -9.30 -11.66 -7.48
C ASP A 118 -7.80 -11.64 -7.19
N LEU A 119 -7.29 -12.79 -6.76
CA LEU A 119 -5.88 -13.10 -6.84
C LEU A 119 -5.65 -13.63 -8.25
N SER A 120 -5.25 -12.78 -9.20
CA SER A 120 -4.87 -13.31 -10.51
C SER A 120 -3.76 -14.35 -10.28
N TYR A 121 -4.02 -15.58 -10.73
CA TYR A 121 -3.12 -16.72 -10.57
C TYR A 121 -1.91 -16.59 -11.50
N GLY A 122 -1.08 -15.56 -11.30
CA GLY A 122 0.18 -15.41 -12.00
C GLY A 122 0.08 -15.00 -13.47
N GLU A 123 -1.01 -14.38 -13.92
CA GLU A 123 -1.05 -13.76 -15.25
C GLU A 123 -0.33 -12.39 -15.21
N ASN A 124 1.01 -12.44 -15.29
CA ASN A 124 1.84 -11.35 -15.80
C ASN A 124 2.55 -11.83 -17.07
#